data_AF-A0A419YCK5-F1
#
_entry.id   AF-A0A419YCK5-F1
#
_cell.length_a   1.000
_cell.length_b   1.000
_cell.length_c   1.000
_cell.angle_alpha   90.00
_cell.angle_beta   90.00
_cell.angle_gamma   90.00
#
_symmetry.space_group_name_H-M   'P 1'
#
loop_
_entity.id
_entity.type
_entity.pdbx_description
1 polymer ?
#
loop_
_entity_poly.entity_id
_entity_poly.type
_entity_poly.pdbx_seq_one_letter_code
_entity_poly.pdbx_strand_id
1 'polypeptide(L)'
;MSAHVDQDLALRARVLLAGSEPPTPWQAYRAHRLLARVNPAVHLPRLALAAVELTKHYPVVLRRDIQLRLMEEALAVASAIDPADPDRPRALAAIRRAYRERAEQLGIEPAEPGI
;
A
#
# COMPACT_ATOMS: atom_id res chain seq x y z
N MET A 1 -5.52 26.26 3.67
CA MET A 1 -6.59 25.50 4.34
C MET A 1 -6.37 23.98 4.34
N SER A 2 -5.52 23.41 3.48
CA SER A 2 -5.37 21.95 3.30
C SER A 2 -4.68 21.19 4.44
N ALA A 3 -3.72 21.80 5.14
CA ALA A 3 -2.94 21.12 6.17
C ALA A 3 -3.77 20.70 7.40
N HIS A 4 -4.74 21.52 7.80
CA HIS A 4 -5.64 21.21 8.93
C HIS A 4 -6.57 20.04 8.60
N VAL A 5 -7.10 20.01 7.37
CA VAL A 5 -7.91 18.88 6.88
C VAL A 5 -7.10 17.58 6.82
N ASP A 6 -5.85 17.64 6.37
CA ASP A 6 -4.98 16.46 6.32
C ASP A 6 -4.63 15.94 7.73
N GLN A 7 -4.47 16.83 8.72
CA GLN A 7 -4.29 16.46 10.12
C GLN A 7 -5.52 15.81 10.74
N ASP A 8 -6.72 16.35 10.48
CA ASP A 8 -7.98 15.78 10.98
C ASP A 8 -8.24 14.38 10.39
N LEU A 9 -7.97 14.20 9.09
CA LEU A 9 -8.07 12.89 8.44
C LEU A 9 -7.03 11.90 8.98
N ALA A 10 -5.80 12.36 9.25
CA ALA A 10 -4.77 11.55 9.88
C ALA A 10 -5.16 11.15 11.31
N LEU A 11 -5.80 12.03 12.08
CA LEU A 11 -6.30 11.71 13.41
C LEU A 11 -7.38 10.62 13.34
N ARG A 12 -8.34 10.75 12.42
CA ARG A 12 -9.36 9.71 12.18
C ARG A 12 -8.75 8.37 11.77
N ALA A 13 -7.72 8.40 10.91
CA ALA A 13 -6.99 7.21 10.50
C ALA A 13 -6.28 6.54 11.70
N ARG A 14 -5.66 7.33 12.60
CA ARG A 14 -5.05 6.80 13.83
C ARG A 14 -6.07 6.17 14.76
N VAL A 15 -7.20 6.83 14.98
CA VAL A 15 -8.30 6.30 15.81
C VAL A 15 -8.79 4.96 15.25
N LEU A 16 -8.95 4.87 13.93
CA LEU A 16 -9.37 3.63 13.28
C LEU A 16 -8.34 2.49 13.44
N LEU A 17 -7.04 2.80 13.39
CA LEU A 17 -5.98 1.80 13.62
C LEU A 17 -5.80 1.43 15.10
N ALA A 18 -6.20 2.30 16.02
CA ALA A 18 -6.10 2.10 17.46
C ALA A 18 -7.35 1.45 18.08
N GLY A 19 -8.33 1.09 17.26
CA GLY A 19 -9.52 0.37 17.71
C GLY A 19 -9.16 -0.99 18.32
N SER A 20 -10.06 -1.51 19.17
CA SER A 20 -9.88 -2.81 19.84
C SER A 20 -9.95 -4.01 18.88
N GLU A 21 -10.61 -3.84 17.74
CA GLU A 21 -10.67 -4.84 16.69
C GLU A 21 -9.59 -4.57 15.63
N PRO A 22 -8.92 -5.61 15.09
CA PRO A 22 -7.98 -5.44 14.00
C PRO A 22 -8.68 -4.78 12.80
N PRO A 23 -8.08 -3.75 12.18
CA PRO A 23 -8.67 -3.13 11.00
C PRO A 23 -8.73 -4.14 9.86
N THR A 24 -9.85 -4.14 9.13
CA THR A 24 -9.95 -4.89 7.87
C THR A 24 -8.84 -4.44 6.90
N PRO A 25 -8.42 -5.29 5.93
CA PRO A 25 -7.39 -4.91 4.97
C PRO A 25 -7.70 -3.60 4.22
N TRP A 26 -8.99 -3.36 3.92
CA TRP A 26 -9.46 -2.10 3.32
C TRP A 26 -9.26 -0.89 4.24
N GLN A 27 -9.59 -1.04 5.53
CA GLN A 27 -9.41 0.03 6.51
C GLN A 27 -7.93 0.33 6.73
N ALA A 28 -7.08 -0.71 6.84
CA ALA A 28 -5.63 -0.56 6.96
C ALA A 28 -5.03 0.17 5.76
N TYR A 29 -5.38 -0.24 4.54
CA TYR A 29 -4.94 0.43 3.32
C TYR A 29 -5.35 1.91 3.29
N ARG A 30 -6.63 2.22 3.56
CA ARG A 30 -7.09 3.63 3.58
C ARG A 30 -6.42 4.46 4.68
N ALA A 31 -6.23 3.90 5.87
CA ALA A 31 -5.60 4.59 6.97
C ALA A 31 -4.13 4.92 6.66
N HIS A 32 -3.35 3.95 6.17
CA HIS A 32 -1.96 4.20 5.81
C HIS A 32 -1.80 5.17 4.64
N ARG A 33 -2.75 5.20 3.69
CA ARG A 33 -2.76 6.17 2.60
C ARG A 33 -2.93 7.61 3.09
N LEU A 34 -3.78 7.83 4.10
CA LEU A 34 -3.94 9.14 4.73
C LEU A 34 -2.71 9.50 5.58
N LEU A 35 -2.21 8.55 6.36
CA LEU A 35 -1.10 8.80 7.28
C LEU A 35 0.23 9.03 6.55
N ALA A 36 0.43 8.44 5.36
CA ALA A 36 1.58 8.70 4.52
C ALA A 36 1.67 10.16 4.05
N ARG A 37 0.57 10.91 4.03
CA ARG A 37 0.57 12.35 3.69
C ARG A 37 1.17 13.21 4.81
N VAL A 38 1.17 12.71 6.05
CA VAL A 38 1.66 13.43 7.23
C VAL A 38 3.03 12.92 7.67
N ASN A 39 3.24 11.61 7.63
CA ASN A 39 4.53 10.99 7.94
C ASN A 39 4.82 9.85 6.95
N PRO A 40 5.40 10.18 5.78
CA PRO A 40 5.67 9.21 4.73
C PRO A 40 6.62 8.10 5.17
N ALA A 41 7.70 8.45 5.89
CA ALA A 41 8.73 7.49 6.33
C ALA A 41 8.13 6.31 7.11
N VAL A 42 7.16 6.58 7.97
CA VAL A 42 6.53 5.53 8.80
C VAL A 42 5.44 4.76 8.07
N HIS A 43 4.76 5.39 7.10
CA HIS A 43 3.51 4.86 6.55
C HIS A 43 3.56 4.42 5.09
N LEU A 44 4.54 4.84 4.29
CA LEU A 44 4.74 4.31 2.94
C LEU A 44 5.04 2.80 2.95
N PRO A 45 5.97 2.27 3.78
CA PRO A 45 6.21 0.82 3.81
C PRO A 45 4.95 0.02 4.17
N ARG A 46 4.16 0.53 5.12
CA ARG A 46 2.91 -0.10 5.57
C ARG A 46 1.79 -0.01 4.54
N LEU A 47 1.71 1.11 3.81
CA LEU A 47 0.76 1.29 2.71
C LEU A 47 1.03 0.30 1.58
N ALA A 48 2.29 0.14 1.16
CA ALA A 48 2.66 -0.82 0.13
C ALA A 48 2.27 -2.25 0.53
N LEU A 49 2.54 -2.63 1.79
CA LEU A 49 2.17 -3.95 2.29
C LEU A 49 0.64 -4.13 2.38
N ALA A 50 -0.09 -3.12 2.86
CA ALA A 50 -1.54 -3.16 2.95
C ALA A 50 -2.22 -3.30 1.58
N ALA A 51 -1.69 -2.65 0.55
CA ALA A 51 -2.16 -2.83 -0.84
C ALA A 51 -1.95 -4.26 -1.34
N VAL A 52 -0.81 -4.88 -1.00
CA VAL A 52 -0.56 -6.30 -1.31
C VAL A 52 -1.56 -7.22 -0.61
N GLU A 53 -1.70 -7.05 0.70
CA GLU A 53 -2.60 -7.87 1.52
C GLU A 53 -4.07 -7.74 1.08
N LEU A 54 -4.47 -6.56 0.61
CA LEU A 54 -5.82 -6.34 0.10
C LEU A 54 -6.16 -7.25 -1.08
N THR A 55 -5.22 -7.45 -2.00
CA THR A 55 -5.44 -8.36 -3.12
C THR A 55 -5.47 -9.83 -2.70
N LYS A 56 -4.65 -10.22 -1.72
CA LYS A 56 -4.61 -11.59 -1.21
C LYS A 56 -5.88 -11.97 -0.45
N HIS A 57 -6.47 -11.02 0.29
CA HIS A 57 -7.68 -11.26 1.08
C HIS A 57 -8.96 -11.24 0.22
N TYR A 58 -8.97 -10.49 -0.88
CA TYR A 58 -10.15 -10.34 -1.73
C TYR A 58 -9.91 -10.73 -3.21
N PRO A 59 -9.33 -11.92 -3.50
CA PRO A 59 -8.92 -12.29 -4.85
C PRO A 59 -10.10 -12.53 -5.80
N VAL A 60 -11.27 -12.90 -5.26
CA VAL A 60 -12.49 -13.17 -6.05
C VAL A 60 -13.36 -11.92 -6.17
N VAL A 61 -13.36 -11.07 -5.14
CA VAL A 61 -14.23 -9.87 -5.07
C VAL A 61 -13.65 -8.72 -5.89
N LEU A 62 -12.32 -8.59 -5.92
CA LEU A 62 -11.65 -7.56 -6.71
C LEU A 62 -11.59 -8.00 -8.18
N ARG A 63 -11.98 -7.12 -9.11
CA ARG A 63 -11.71 -7.34 -10.53
C ARG A 63 -10.20 -7.37 -10.79
N ARG A 64 -9.77 -8.13 -11.80
CA ARG A 64 -8.34 -8.31 -12.14
C ARG A 64 -7.61 -6.98 -12.35
N ASP A 65 -8.24 -6.03 -13.02
CA ASP A 65 -7.71 -4.68 -13.28
C ASP A 65 -7.49 -3.86 -12.00
N ILE A 66 -8.36 -4.04 -10.99
CA ILE A 66 -8.21 -3.37 -9.69
C ILE A 66 -7.06 -4.00 -8.91
N GLN A 67 -6.92 -5.32 -8.97
CA GLN A 67 -5.83 -6.03 -8.32
C GLN A 67 -4.47 -5.59 -8.88
N LEU A 68 -4.34 -5.43 -10.20
CA LEU A 68 -3.11 -4.90 -10.80
C LEU A 68 -2.82 -3.48 -10.34
N ARG A 69 -3.81 -2.59 -10.41
CA ARG A 69 -3.63 -1.19 -10.00
C ARG A 69 -3.19 -1.07 -8.53
N LEU A 70 -3.68 -1.94 -7.65
CA LEU A 70 -3.23 -1.99 -6.26
C LEU A 70 -1.78 -2.45 -6.14
N MET A 71 -1.33 -3.40 -6.97
CA MET A 71 0.08 -3.81 -6.99
C MET A 71 0.99 -2.72 -7.58
N GLU A 72 0.55 -2.03 -8.64
CA GLU A 72 1.27 -0.91 -9.24
C GLU A 72 1.43 0.23 -8.24
N GLU A 73 0.36 0.55 -7.48
CA GLU A 73 0.46 1.50 -6.37
C GLU A 73 1.43 1.01 -5.30
N ALA A 74 1.40 -0.27 -4.92
CA ALA A 74 2.34 -0.82 -3.96
C ALA A 74 3.80 -0.65 -4.41
N LEU A 75 4.09 -0.88 -5.70
CA LEU A 75 5.42 -0.67 -6.29
C LEU A 75 5.82 0.79 -6.28
N ALA A 76 4.92 1.69 -6.68
CA ALA A 76 5.19 3.13 -6.69
C ALA A 76 5.47 3.64 -5.26
N VAL A 77 4.66 3.22 -4.29
CA VAL A 77 4.80 3.58 -2.87
C VAL A 77 6.12 3.04 -2.31
N ALA A 78 6.46 1.77 -2.58
CA ALA A 78 7.72 1.18 -2.13
C ALA A 78 8.94 1.87 -2.76
N SER A 79 8.83 2.30 -4.02
CA SER A 79 9.89 3.03 -4.72
C SER A 79 10.10 4.43 -4.15
N ALA A 80 9.04 5.07 -3.65
CA ALA A 80 9.04 6.38 -3.01
C ALA A 80 9.48 6.36 -1.53
N ILE A 81 9.73 5.19 -0.93
CA ILE A 81 10.38 5.10 0.39
C ILE A 81 11.75 5.79 0.29
N ASP A 82 12.12 6.52 1.35
CA ASP A 82 13.38 7.26 1.44
C ASP A 82 14.58 6.36 1.10
N PRO A 83 15.45 6.74 0.14
CA PRO A 83 16.67 5.99 -0.17
C PRO A 83 17.60 5.73 1.02
N ALA A 84 17.56 6.58 2.05
CA ALA A 84 18.33 6.41 3.28
C ALA A 84 17.70 5.40 4.26
N ASP A 85 16.46 4.96 4.02
CA ASP A 85 15.82 3.92 4.82
C ASP A 85 16.51 2.57 4.59
N PRO A 86 17.13 1.97 5.62
CA PRO A 86 17.85 0.71 5.49
C PRO A 86 16.94 -0.47 5.11
N ASP A 87 15.64 -0.39 5.39
CA ASP A 87 14.67 -1.44 5.06
C ASP A 87 14.14 -1.31 3.62
N ARG A 88 14.38 -0.19 2.94
CA ARG A 88 13.88 0.06 1.57
C ARG A 88 14.23 -1.05 0.57
N PRO A 89 15.48 -1.55 0.47
CA PRO A 89 15.80 -2.60 -0.50
C PRO A 89 15.00 -3.88 -0.25
N ARG A 90 14.81 -4.25 1.02
CA ARG A 90 14.05 -5.43 1.43
C ARG A 90 12.56 -5.25 1.12
N ALA A 91 12.00 -4.09 1.43
CA ALA A 91 10.61 -3.76 1.12
C ALA A 91 10.35 -3.81 -0.38
N LEU A 92 11.20 -3.16 -1.19
CA LEU A 92 11.07 -3.12 -2.64
C LEU A 92 11.18 -4.52 -3.27
N ALA A 93 12.11 -5.34 -2.80
CA ALA A 93 12.25 -6.73 -3.26
C ALA A 93 11.00 -7.57 -2.96
N ALA A 94 10.43 -7.43 -1.76
CA ALA A 94 9.21 -8.14 -1.38
C ALA A 94 8.00 -7.73 -2.24
N ILE A 95 7.82 -6.43 -2.49
CA ILE A 95 6.72 -5.91 -3.31
C ILE A 95 6.89 -6.30 -4.77
N ARG A 96 8.11 -6.23 -5.33
CA ARG A 96 8.39 -6.71 -6.70
C ARG A 96 8.07 -8.19 -6.89
N ARG A 97 8.40 -9.02 -5.89
CA ARG A 97 8.04 -10.44 -5.92
C ARG A 97 6.52 -10.62 -5.91
N ALA A 98 5.82 -9.96 -5.00
CA ALA A 98 4.36 -10.05 -4.91
C ALA A 98 3.65 -9.57 -6.20
N TYR A 99 4.16 -8.50 -6.83
CA TYR A 99 3.64 -8.02 -8.12
C TYR A 99 3.76 -9.08 -9.22
N ARG A 100 4.94 -9.69 -9.39
CA ARG A 100 5.15 -10.73 -10.41
C ARG A 100 4.26 -11.94 -10.20
N GLU A 101 4.25 -12.47 -8.97
CA GLU A 101 3.37 -13.59 -8.60
C GLU A 101 1.91 -13.27 -8.90
N ARG A 102 1.49 -12.02 -8.64
CA ARG A 102 0.11 -11.61 -8.88
C ARG A 102 -0.21 -11.42 -10.36
N ALA A 103 0.71 -10.85 -11.14
CA ALA A 103 0.55 -10.69 -12.58
C ALA A 103 0.42 -12.06 -13.28
N GLU A 104 1.28 -13.01 -12.91
CA GLU A 104 1.23 -14.40 -13.37
C GLU A 104 -0.12 -15.07 -13.05
N GLN A 105 -0.59 -14.97 -11.82
CA GLN A 105 -1.90 -15.52 -11.40
C GLN A 105 -3.08 -14.94 -12.19
N LEU A 106 -2.97 -13.69 -12.64
CA LEU A 106 -4.03 -12.99 -13.36
C LEU A 106 -3.93 -13.20 -14.88
N GLY A 107 -2.86 -13.85 -15.35
CA GLY A 107 -2.58 -14.07 -16.77
C GLY A 107 -2.31 -12.76 -17.51
N ILE A 108 -1.73 -11.78 -16.82
CA ILE A 108 -1.41 -10.48 -17.38
C ILE A 108 0.10 -10.36 -17.42
N GLU A 109 0.66 -10.01 -18.58
CA GLU A 109 2.08 -9.65 -18.63
C GLU A 109 2.28 -8.38 -17.78
N PRO A 110 3.12 -8.45 -16.74
CA PRO A 110 3.41 -7.26 -15.94
C PRO A 110 4.00 -6.20 -16.86
N ALA A 111 3.44 -5.00 -16.85
CA ALA A 111 4.15 -3.86 -17.42
C ALA A 111 5.47 -3.74 -16.66
N GLU A 112 6.61 -3.79 -17.36
CA GLU A 112 7.92 -3.47 -16.80
C GLU A 112 7.76 -2.18 -15.96
N PRO A 113 7.84 -2.25 -14.62
CA PRO A 113 7.62 -1.06 -13.82
C PRO A 113 8.77 -0.12 -14.14
N GLY A 114 8.42 0.99 -14.78
CA GLY A 114 9.34 1.98 -15.32
C GLY A 114 10.49 2.29 -14.37
N ILE A 115 11.69 2.22 -14.95
CA ILE A 115 12.98 2.62 -14.38
C ILE A 115 12.91 4.06 -13.87
#